data_AF-A0A6N6PFY0-F1
#
_entry.id   AF-A0A6N6PFY0-F1
#
_cell.length_a   1.000
_cell.length_b   1.000
_cell.length_c   1.000
_cell.angle_alpha   90.00
_cell.angle_beta   90.00
_cell.angle_gamma   90.00
#
_symmetry.space_group_name_H-M   'P 1'
#
loop_
_entity.id
_entity.type
_entity.pdbx_description
1 polymer ?
#
loop_
_entity_poly.entity_id
_entity_poly.type
_entity_poly.pdbx_seq_one_letter_code
_entity_poly.pdbx_strand_id
1 'polypeptide(L)'
;MAPFPAPIPVPPATVLTAEEMLKTFVVAPGFQVELGAAEPMISTPVAMPWDEDGRHWHGAEDRSFAPALAEATAREIPGCTFRLVPGVGHDSLPIRHARKSIADLFSIPLQPAP
;
A
#
# COMPACT_ATOMS: atom_id res chain seq x y z
N MET A 1 -11.36 -35.48 -24.56
CA MET A 1 -11.26 -34.22 -23.80
C MET A 1 -12.48 -34.15 -22.91
N ALA A 2 -12.32 -34.09 -21.58
CA ALA A 2 -13.47 -33.94 -20.68
C ALA A 2 -14.09 -32.54 -20.85
N PRO A 3 -15.41 -32.38 -20.67
CA PRO A 3 -16.04 -31.07 -20.72
C PRO A 3 -15.52 -30.17 -19.60
N PHE A 4 -15.46 -28.86 -19.87
CA PHE A 4 -15.20 -27.88 -18.82
C PHE A 4 -16.29 -28.00 -17.75
N PRO A 5 -15.93 -27.92 -16.45
CA PRO A 5 -16.93 -27.89 -15.38
C PRO A 5 -17.90 -26.71 -15.60
N ALA A 6 -19.14 -26.91 -15.17
CA ALA A 6 -20.14 -25.84 -15.21
C ALA A 6 -19.65 -24.62 -14.40
N PRO A 7 -19.97 -23.38 -14.84
CA PRO A 7 -19.59 -22.19 -14.10
C PRO A 7 -20.10 -22.24 -12.66
N ILE A 8 -19.23 -21.93 -11.69
CA ILE A 8 -19.64 -21.74 -10.30
C ILE A 8 -20.54 -20.51 -10.25
N PRO A 9 -21.75 -20.58 -9.66
CA PRO A 9 -22.58 -19.40 -9.46
C PRO A 9 -21.83 -18.36 -8.62
N VAL A 10 -21.45 -17.24 -9.24
CA VAL A 10 -20.79 -16.13 -8.54
C VAL A 10 -21.89 -15.20 -8.04
N PRO A 11 -21.99 -14.91 -6.72
CA PRO A 11 -22.93 -13.91 -6.23
C PRO A 11 -22.61 -12.54 -6.85
N PRO A 12 -23.61 -11.68 -7.07
CA PRO A 12 -23.37 -10.34 -7.58
C PRO A 12 -22.42 -9.59 -6.62
N ALA A 13 -21.34 -9.05 -7.18
CA ALA A 13 -20.42 -8.20 -6.44
C ALA A 13 -21.08 -6.84 -6.24
N THR A 14 -21.54 -6.56 -5.02
CA THR A 14 -21.98 -5.21 -4.65
C THR A 14 -20.77 -4.28 -4.74
N VAL A 15 -20.87 -3.26 -5.58
CA VAL A 15 -19.86 -2.20 -5.66
C VAL A 15 -20.10 -1.26 -4.48
N LEU A 16 -19.09 -1.09 -3.63
CA LEU A 16 -19.10 -0.20 -2.48
C LEU A 16 -18.17 0.99 -2.74
N THR A 17 -18.49 2.17 -2.22
CA THR A 17 -17.49 3.24 -2.13
C THR A 17 -16.37 2.86 -1.16
N ALA A 18 -15.26 3.58 -1.16
CA ALA A 18 -14.16 3.33 -0.23
C ALA A 18 -14.61 3.50 1.24
N GLU A 19 -15.46 4.49 1.52
CA GLU A 19 -16.03 4.75 2.85
C GLU A 19 -17.04 3.68 3.29
N GLU A 20 -17.79 3.11 2.35
CA GLU A 20 -18.68 1.99 2.62
C GLU A 20 -17.91 0.71 2.87
N MET A 21 -16.89 0.45 2.05
CA MET A 21 -16.00 -0.70 2.18
C MET A 21 -15.28 -0.69 3.54
N LEU A 22 -14.83 0.49 4.01
CA LEU A 22 -14.16 0.65 5.31
C LEU A 22 -14.98 0.08 6.48
N LYS A 23 -16.32 0.16 6.40
CA LYS A 23 -17.23 -0.34 7.45
C LYS A 23 -17.35 -1.86 7.48
N THR A 24 -16.84 -2.56 6.45
CA THR A 24 -16.93 -4.02 6.32
C THR A 24 -15.68 -4.74 6.83
N PHE A 25 -14.59 -4.01 7.11
CA PHE A 25 -13.34 -4.61 7.57
C PHE A 25 -13.48 -5.18 8.98
N VAL A 26 -12.97 -6.39 9.16
CA VAL A 26 -12.77 -7.01 10.48
C VAL A 26 -11.32 -6.80 10.86
N VAL A 27 -11.10 -6.03 11.94
CA VAL A 27 -9.77 -5.61 12.38
C VAL A 27 -9.42 -6.31 13.69
N ALA A 28 -8.20 -6.83 13.80
CA ALA A 28 -7.73 -7.49 15.02
C ALA A 28 -7.58 -6.47 16.17
N PRO A 29 -7.73 -6.89 17.45
CA PRO A 29 -7.51 -6.01 18.58
C PRO A 29 -6.14 -5.33 18.55
N GLY A 30 -6.10 -4.02 18.79
CA GLY A 30 -4.86 -3.22 18.75
C GLY A 30 -4.47 -2.70 17.37
N PHE A 31 -5.20 -3.07 16.31
CA PHE A 31 -5.00 -2.54 14.96
C PHE A 31 -6.11 -1.55 14.59
N GLN A 32 -5.80 -0.62 13.68
CA GLN A 32 -6.72 0.36 13.13
C GLN A 32 -6.62 0.38 11.60
N VAL A 33 -7.74 0.67 10.95
CA VAL A 33 -7.81 0.90 9.50
C VAL A 33 -8.45 2.26 9.25
N GLU A 34 -7.84 3.05 8.37
CA GLU A 34 -8.31 4.38 7.98
C GLU A 34 -8.28 4.51 6.44
N LEU A 35 -9.15 5.37 5.91
CA LEU A 35 -9.16 5.67 4.48
C LEU A 35 -8.18 6.82 4.18
N GLY A 36 -7.00 6.48 3.67
CA GLY A 36 -5.97 7.48 3.31
C GLY A 36 -6.15 8.10 1.91
N ALA A 37 -6.66 7.34 0.93
CA ALA A 37 -6.96 7.84 -0.41
C ALA A 37 -7.96 6.92 -1.13
N ALA A 38 -8.74 7.48 -2.06
CA ALA A 38 -9.70 6.75 -2.90
C ALA A 38 -9.75 7.35 -4.31
N GLU A 39 -10.42 6.68 -5.24
CA GLU A 39 -10.74 7.28 -6.54
C GLU A 39 -11.49 8.62 -6.34
N PRO A 40 -11.19 9.68 -7.13
CA PRO A 40 -10.30 9.72 -8.29
C PRO A 40 -8.83 10.07 -7.95
N MET A 41 -8.46 10.19 -6.67
CA MET A 41 -7.10 10.58 -6.26
C MET A 41 -6.05 9.50 -6.61
N ILE A 42 -6.50 8.25 -6.70
CA ILE A 42 -5.70 7.06 -7.04
C ILE A 42 -6.45 6.25 -8.10
N SER A 43 -5.76 5.42 -8.88
CA SER A 43 -6.40 4.57 -9.91
C SER A 43 -6.10 3.09 -9.74
N THR A 44 -4.83 2.70 -9.61
CA THR A 44 -4.41 1.29 -9.45
C THR A 44 -3.37 1.14 -8.35
N PRO A 45 -3.73 1.42 -7.08
CA PRO A 45 -2.79 1.21 -5.99
C PRO A 45 -2.43 -0.28 -5.89
N VAL A 46 -1.15 -0.59 -5.94
CA VAL A 46 -0.54 -1.91 -5.78
C VAL A 46 0.62 -1.70 -4.81
N ALA A 47 0.57 -2.42 -3.69
CA ALA A 47 1.64 -2.60 -2.70
C ALA A 47 2.61 -1.40 -2.50
N MET A 48 2.25 -0.49 -1.61
CA MET A 48 3.18 0.48 -1.03
C MET A 48 3.97 -0.18 0.11
N PRO A 49 5.31 -0.24 0.04
CA PRO A 49 6.10 -0.79 1.13
C PRO A 49 6.16 0.22 2.28
N TRP A 50 5.52 -0.15 3.39
CA TRP A 50 5.83 0.33 4.73
C TRP A 50 6.55 -0.77 5.49
N ASP A 51 7.53 -0.41 6.31
CA ASP A 51 8.06 -1.32 7.34
C ASP A 51 7.39 -1.09 8.71
N GLU A 52 7.77 -1.92 9.68
CA GLU A 52 7.27 -1.85 11.07
C GLU A 52 7.62 -0.55 11.81
N ASP A 53 8.64 0.18 11.36
CA ASP A 53 9.06 1.47 11.91
C ASP A 53 8.36 2.66 11.21
N GLY A 54 7.41 2.39 10.30
CA GLY A 54 6.71 3.42 9.55
C GLY A 54 7.54 4.04 8.44
N ARG A 55 8.61 3.39 7.96
CA ARG A 55 9.38 3.90 6.82
C ARG A 55 8.66 3.58 5.52
N HIS A 56 8.43 4.60 4.72
CA HIS A 56 7.73 4.53 3.44
C HIS A 56 8.68 4.85 2.30
N TRP A 57 8.79 3.95 1.33
CA TRP A 57 9.49 4.20 0.07
C TRP A 57 8.48 4.33 -1.06
N HIS A 58 8.58 5.41 -1.82
CA HIS A 58 7.70 5.71 -2.94
C HIS A 58 8.50 6.09 -4.20
N GLY A 59 8.00 5.68 -5.37
CA GLY A 59 8.67 5.92 -6.64
C GLY A 59 8.43 7.34 -7.12
N ALA A 60 9.48 8.07 -7.51
CA ALA A 60 9.32 9.45 -7.97
C ALA A 60 8.61 9.58 -9.33
N GLU A 61 8.55 8.48 -10.10
CA GLU A 61 7.90 8.42 -11.42
C GLU A 61 6.57 7.67 -11.38
N ASP A 62 6.00 7.48 -10.18
CA ASP A 62 4.69 6.89 -10.00
C ASP A 62 3.60 7.76 -10.65
N ARG A 63 2.71 7.09 -11.41
CA ARG A 63 1.57 7.71 -12.12
C ARG A 63 0.22 7.22 -11.61
N SER A 64 0.22 6.14 -10.83
CA SER A 64 -0.99 5.54 -10.25
C SER A 64 -1.28 6.10 -8.87
N PHE A 65 -0.24 6.45 -8.12
CA PHE A 65 -0.31 7.17 -6.87
C PHE A 65 0.70 8.31 -6.89
N ALA A 66 0.22 9.55 -7.03
CA ALA A 66 1.12 10.69 -7.26
C ALA A 66 2.10 10.90 -6.09
N PRO A 67 3.38 11.21 -6.32
CA PRO A 67 4.38 11.38 -5.25
C PRO A 67 3.99 12.42 -4.20
N ALA A 68 3.34 13.51 -4.60
CA ALA A 68 2.85 14.54 -3.69
C ALA A 68 1.72 14.02 -2.77
N LEU A 69 0.87 13.13 -3.29
CA LEU A 69 -0.19 12.51 -2.50
C LEU A 69 0.40 11.46 -1.55
N ALA A 70 1.37 10.67 -2.02
CA ALA A 70 2.09 9.72 -1.18
C ALA A 70 2.80 10.41 0.00
N GLU A 71 3.44 11.54 -0.26
CA GLU A 71 4.06 12.36 0.78
C GLU A 71 3.00 12.91 1.77
N ALA A 72 1.85 13.37 1.27
CA ALA A 72 0.78 13.88 2.12
C ALA A 72 0.24 12.78 3.05
N THR A 73 -0.08 11.60 2.51
CA THR A 73 -0.54 10.45 3.32
C THR A 73 0.52 10.03 4.34
N ALA A 74 1.80 10.01 3.97
CA ALA A 74 2.87 9.67 4.89
C ALA A 74 2.98 10.66 6.07
N ARG A 75 2.62 11.94 5.89
CA ARG A 75 2.64 12.95 6.96
C ARG A 75 1.50 12.78 7.97
N GLU A 76 0.42 12.11 7.60
CA GLU A 76 -0.71 11.84 8.49
C GLU A 76 -0.41 10.68 9.46
N ILE A 77 0.55 9.82 9.12
CA ILE A 77 0.94 8.65 9.92
C ILE A 77 2.01 9.06 10.95
N PRO A 78 1.73 8.98 12.27
CA PRO A 78 2.71 9.33 13.29
C PRO A 78 3.99 8.48 13.19
N GLY A 79 5.15 9.14 13.25
CA GLY A 79 6.45 8.47 13.17
C GLY A 79 6.84 8.00 11.76
N CYS A 80 5.99 8.20 10.75
CA CYS A 80 6.29 7.76 9.40
C CYS A 80 7.42 8.57 8.77
N THR A 81 8.38 7.88 8.14
CA THR A 81 9.47 8.52 7.40
C THR A 81 9.29 8.28 5.90
N PHE A 82 9.27 9.34 5.10
CA PHE A 82 9.02 9.25 3.66
C PHE A 82 10.31 9.35 2.83
N ARG A 83 10.46 8.50 1.82
CA ARG A 83 11.60 8.53 0.89
C ARG A 83 11.15 8.35 -0.55
N LEU A 84 11.58 9.28 -1.41
CA LEU A 84 11.41 9.17 -2.86
C LEU A 84 12.58 8.42 -3.50
N VAL A 85 12.26 7.48 -4.38
CA VAL A 85 13.22 6.71 -5.16
C VAL A 85 13.17 7.19 -6.63
N PRO A 86 14.22 7.85 -7.14
CA PRO A 86 14.24 8.38 -8.50
C PRO A 86 14.35 7.25 -9.55
N GLY A 87 13.77 7.44 -10.75
CA GLY A 87 13.86 6.45 -11.83
C GLY A 87 12.91 5.26 -11.70
N VAL A 88 11.97 5.32 -10.75
CA VAL A 88 11.16 4.17 -10.33
C VAL A 88 9.69 4.59 -10.34
N GLY A 89 8.88 3.84 -11.08
CA GLY A 89 7.42 3.89 -10.98
C GLY A 89 6.89 2.85 -9.99
N HIS A 90 5.60 2.99 -9.67
CA HIS A 90 4.79 2.16 -8.79
C HIS A 90 5.21 0.68 -8.68
N ASP A 91 5.08 -0.09 -9.76
CA ASP A 91 5.29 -1.55 -9.75
C ASP A 91 6.75 -1.98 -9.62
N SER A 92 7.69 -1.04 -9.83
CA SER A 92 9.10 -1.36 -9.89
C SER A 92 9.81 -1.30 -8.53
N LEU A 93 9.19 -0.72 -7.49
CA LEU A 93 9.81 -0.62 -6.18
C LEU A 93 10.05 -1.99 -5.50
N PRO A 94 9.01 -2.83 -5.28
CA PRO A 94 9.20 -4.14 -4.63
C PRO A 94 10.03 -5.10 -5.49
N ILE A 95 10.03 -4.94 -6.81
CA ILE A 95 10.71 -5.85 -7.74
C ILE A 95 12.18 -5.48 -7.93
N ARG A 96 12.46 -4.19 -8.21
CA ARG A 96 13.82 -3.75 -8.58
C ARG A 96 14.67 -3.37 -7.37
N HIS A 97 14.04 -2.95 -6.27
CA HIS A 97 14.75 -2.39 -5.12
C HIS A 97 14.57 -3.19 -3.83
N ALA A 98 13.93 -4.38 -3.87
CA ALA A 98 13.73 -5.24 -2.71
C ALA A 98 14.98 -5.38 -1.82
N ARG A 99 16.13 -5.69 -2.44
CA ARG A 99 17.40 -5.86 -1.70
C ARG A 99 17.88 -4.58 -1.03
N LYS A 100 17.69 -3.43 -1.67
CA LYS A 100 18.08 -2.13 -1.11
C LYS A 100 17.13 -1.72 0.00
N SER A 101 15.83 -1.91 -0.18
CA SER A 101 14.82 -1.69 0.87
C SER A 101 15.09 -2.58 2.09
N ILE A 102 15.40 -3.86 1.88
CA ILE A 102 15.77 -4.80 2.94
C ILE A 102 17.11 -4.41 3.59
N ALA A 103 18.11 -4.00 2.82
CA ALA A 103 19.38 -3.54 3.38
C ALA A 103 19.23 -2.26 4.21
N ASP A 104 18.44 -1.29 3.73
CA ASP A 104 18.09 -0.07 4.48
C ASP A 104 17.33 -0.43 5.76
N LEU A 105 16.41 -1.41 5.72
CA LEU A 105 15.70 -1.94 6.89
C LEU A 105 16.68 -2.41 7.97
N PHE A 106 17.68 -3.20 7.60
CA PHE A 106 18.70 -3.73 8.53
C PHE A 106 19.78 -2.71 8.94
N SER A 107 19.95 -1.62 8.19
CA SER A 107 21.01 -0.63 8.42
C SER A 107 20.64 0.46 9.42
N ILE A 108 19.35 0.57 9.78
CA ILE A 108 18.86 1.52 10.76
C ILE A 108 18.51 0.74 12.02
N PRO A 109 19.10 1.06 13.18
CA PRO A 109 18.77 0.35 14.42
C PRO A 109 17.28 0.50 14.68
N LEU A 110 16.59 -0.63 14.85
CA LEU A 110 15.23 -0.70 15.38
C LEU A 110 15.18 0.23 16.60
N GLN A 111 14.31 1.23 16.58
CA GLN A 111 14.02 1.92 17.83
C GLN A 111 13.41 0.87 18.78
N PRO A 112 13.84 0.80 20.05
CA PRO A 112 13.18 -0.10 20.97
C PRO A 112 11.70 0.27 20.98
N ALA A 113 10.85 -0.74 20.77
CA ALA A 113 9.41 -0.57 20.93
C ALA A 113 9.13 0.10 22.30
N PRO A 114 8.14 1.02 22.38
CA PRO A 114 7.78 1.65 23.65
C PRO A 114 7.35 0.61 24.70
#